data_AF-A0A4U6TY33-F1
#
_entry.id   AF-A0A4U6TY33-F1
#
_cell.length_a   1.000
_cell.length_b   1.000
_cell.length_c   1.000
_cell.angle_alpha   90.00
_cell.angle_beta   90.00
_cell.angle_gamma   90.00
#
_symmetry.space_group_name_H-M   'P 1'
#
loop_
_entity.id
_entity.type
_entity.pdbx_description
1 polymer ?
#
loop_
_entity_poly.entity_id
_entity_poly.type
_entity_poly.pdbx_seq_one_letter_code
_entity_poly.pdbx_strand_id
1 'polypeptide(L)'
;MSLAASMRKPAAAWRRPGARGGGGPRRRGVVVLLLALAYAAGTLMFLLAGRLSGGGPGVEVASSSPLQRPRRHAAPPPSPPQPGSVYRSHLVFERLWPSMRDDATLVASASSLSSSASWRRSMLMTSQYQNSGEPWMPCVNSRLIRSELPPSNGYLMIEANGGLNQQRLSICDAVAVASLLNAILVIPTFHLNSVWRDASKFGDIFDEDHFIETLREHVRVVKKLPEDVLLRFNHNISSIPNMRTKAYSSPNHYVQKVLPKLLELGVVRIAPFSNRLAQSVPSNIQALRCLVNYHALRFAEPIRNLAEDLVGRMMKKSYLTGGNYVSVHLRFEEDMVAFSCCTYDGGLKEKTEMDNARERSWRGKFRRHGQVINPEANRRDGKCPLTPLEVGMMLRGMGFDNTTSLYVASGKIYNSEKYMAPLGQMFPLLATKDSLALPEELAQFKMGSL
;
A
#
# COMPACT_ATOMS: atom_id res chain seq x y z
N MET A 1 5.54 -5.75 54.29
CA MET A 1 5.29 -7.16 54.70
C MET A 1 4.75 -7.91 53.49
N SER A 2 5.05 -9.21 53.39
CA SER A 2 4.82 -10.04 52.19
C SER A 2 3.35 -10.31 51.91
N LEU A 3 3.01 -10.55 50.63
CA LEU A 3 2.65 -11.88 50.13
C LEU A 3 2.49 -11.91 48.61
N ALA A 4 2.84 -13.04 48.00
CA ALA A 4 2.77 -13.28 46.57
C ALA A 4 1.83 -14.46 46.25
N ALA A 5 1.06 -14.35 45.18
CA ALA A 5 0.36 -15.45 44.50
C ALA A 5 0.22 -15.05 43.02
N SER A 6 0.89 -15.70 42.05
CA SER A 6 0.79 -17.11 41.64
C SER A 6 -0.59 -17.48 41.10
N MET A 7 -0.84 -17.13 39.83
CA MET A 7 -2.01 -17.60 39.09
C MET A 7 -1.65 -18.84 38.24
N ARG A 8 -2.29 -19.97 38.56
CA ARG A 8 -2.22 -21.21 37.77
C ARG A 8 -3.18 -21.16 36.58
N LYS A 9 -2.77 -21.74 35.45
CA LYS A 9 -3.66 -22.05 34.33
C LYS A 9 -4.60 -23.21 34.69
N PRO A 10 -5.90 -23.20 34.30
CA PRO A 10 -6.70 -24.39 34.22
C PRO A 10 -6.46 -25.12 32.89
N ALA A 11 -6.31 -26.45 32.94
CA ALA A 11 -6.34 -27.32 31.78
C ALA A 11 -7.76 -27.91 31.63
N ALA A 12 -8.36 -27.80 30.44
CA ALA A 12 -9.64 -28.42 30.13
C ALA A 12 -9.41 -29.72 29.34
N ALA A 13 -9.71 -30.85 29.97
CA ALA A 13 -9.67 -32.17 29.33
C ALA A 13 -10.95 -32.43 28.53
N TRP A 14 -10.83 -33.03 27.35
CA TRP A 14 -11.97 -33.59 26.61
C TRP A 14 -11.85 -35.10 26.51
N ARG A 15 -12.84 -35.81 27.07
CA ARG A 15 -12.98 -37.27 26.97
C ARG A 15 -13.56 -37.67 25.61
N ARG A 16 -13.14 -38.83 25.09
CA ARG A 16 -13.79 -39.55 23.99
C ARG A 16 -14.99 -40.36 24.50
N PRO A 17 -15.99 -40.58 23.62
CA PRO A 17 -16.36 -41.92 23.15
C PRO A 17 -16.08 -42.02 21.63
N GLY A 18 -16.16 -43.15 20.92
CA GLY A 18 -16.41 -44.55 21.25
C GLY A 18 -16.33 -45.33 19.91
N ALA A 19 -15.70 -46.50 19.86
CA ALA A 19 -15.18 -47.04 18.59
C ALA A 19 -16.09 -48.06 17.86
N ARG A 20 -16.17 -47.94 16.52
CA ARG A 20 -16.37 -48.99 15.49
C ARG A 20 -15.84 -48.40 14.16
N GLY A 21 -15.08 -49.04 13.27
CA GLY A 21 -14.35 -50.31 13.30
C GLY A 21 -13.74 -50.62 11.90
N GLY A 22 -12.56 -51.24 11.81
CA GLY A 22 -12.03 -51.86 10.58
C GLY A 22 -10.92 -51.14 9.79
N GLY A 23 -9.82 -51.85 9.49
CA GLY A 23 -9.04 -51.67 8.24
C GLY A 23 -7.62 -51.07 8.27
N GLY A 24 -6.60 -51.89 8.53
CA GLY A 24 -5.32 -51.94 7.76
C GLY A 24 -4.35 -50.74 7.67
N PRO A 25 -3.15 -50.80 8.29
CA PRO A 25 -2.08 -49.78 8.17
C PRO A 25 -0.86 -50.19 7.32
N ARG A 26 0.15 -49.30 7.23
CA ARG A 26 1.56 -49.52 6.82
C ARG A 26 1.89 -49.84 5.34
N ARG A 27 2.01 -48.81 4.47
CA ARG A 27 2.92 -48.86 3.28
C ARG A 27 3.71 -47.59 2.94
N ARG A 28 3.33 -46.39 3.41
CA ARG A 28 3.98 -45.13 2.96
C ARG A 28 5.32 -44.76 3.65
N GLY A 29 5.55 -45.16 4.91
CA GLY A 29 6.78 -44.80 5.64
C GLY A 29 8.05 -45.49 5.14
N VAL A 30 7.95 -46.74 4.67
CA VAL A 30 9.10 -47.55 4.25
C VAL A 30 9.71 -47.05 2.93
N VAL A 31 8.86 -46.58 1.99
CA VAL A 31 9.30 -46.06 0.69
C VAL A 31 10.15 -44.79 0.84
N VAL A 32 9.80 -43.90 1.78
CA VAL A 32 10.55 -42.66 2.03
C VAL A 32 11.94 -42.96 2.63
N LEU A 33 12.03 -43.97 3.51
CA LEU A 33 13.30 -44.36 4.13
C LEU A 33 14.26 -45.01 3.12
N LEU A 34 13.74 -45.85 2.22
CA LEU A 34 14.53 -46.51 1.17
C LEU A 34 15.09 -45.51 0.15
N LEU A 35 14.32 -44.49 -0.23
CA LEU A 35 14.78 -43.43 -1.15
C LEU A 35 15.90 -42.57 -0.52
N ALA A 36 15.83 -42.28 0.78
CA ALA A 36 16.86 -41.54 1.48
C ALA A 36 18.20 -42.32 1.55
N LEU A 37 18.15 -43.64 1.78
CA LEU A 37 19.33 -44.50 1.82
C LEU A 37 19.98 -44.67 0.43
N ALA A 38 19.17 -44.79 -0.63
CA ALA A 38 19.69 -44.86 -2.00
C ALA A 38 20.44 -43.57 -2.42
N TYR A 39 19.93 -42.39 -2.01
CA TYR A 39 20.59 -41.11 -2.28
C TYR A 39 21.95 -40.99 -1.57
N ALA A 40 22.02 -41.39 -0.29
CA ALA A 40 23.25 -41.38 0.49
C ALA A 40 24.34 -42.32 -0.09
N ALA A 41 23.94 -43.52 -0.55
CA ALA A 41 24.85 -44.47 -1.19
C ALA A 41 25.42 -43.92 -2.52
N GLY A 42 24.58 -43.26 -3.34
CA GLY A 42 25.02 -42.63 -4.59
C GLY A 42 26.06 -41.53 -4.39
N THR A 43 25.92 -40.71 -3.34
CA THR A 43 26.90 -39.65 -3.01
C THR A 43 28.24 -40.20 -2.52
N LEU A 44 28.29 -41.39 -1.94
CA LEU A 44 29.53 -41.97 -1.40
C LEU A 44 30.39 -42.62 -2.50
N MET A 45 29.77 -43.25 -3.50
CA MET A 45 30.48 -43.88 -4.63
C MET A 45 31.24 -42.86 -5.50
N PHE A 46 30.70 -41.65 -5.67
CA PHE A 46 31.33 -40.59 -6.46
C PHE A 46 32.57 -39.97 -5.80
N LEU A 47 32.72 -40.09 -4.48
CA LEU A 47 33.85 -39.55 -3.72
C LEU A 47 35.03 -40.54 -3.59
N LEU A 48 34.79 -41.84 -3.79
CA LEU A 48 35.81 -42.89 -3.65
C LEU A 48 36.44 -43.32 -4.99
N ALA A 49 35.74 -43.19 -6.11
CA ALA A 49 36.26 -43.53 -7.45
C ALA A 49 37.33 -42.54 -7.99
N GLY A 50 37.58 -41.42 -7.29
CA GLY A 50 38.55 -40.39 -7.70
C GLY A 50 40.00 -40.64 -7.24
N ARG A 51 40.30 -41.80 -6.64
CA ARG A 51 41.66 -42.19 -6.22
C ARG A 51 41.90 -43.65 -6.62
N LEU A 52 43.13 -43.94 -7.08
CA LEU A 52 43.67 -45.24 -7.54
C LEU A 52 43.55 -45.53 -9.06
N SER A 53 44.54 -45.11 -9.84
CA SER A 53 45.32 -46.00 -10.72
C SER A 53 46.59 -45.30 -11.20
N GLY A 54 47.72 -46.02 -11.25
CA GLY A 54 49.02 -45.48 -11.69
C GLY A 54 50.10 -46.55 -11.90
N GLY A 55 51.02 -46.30 -12.84
CA GLY A 55 52.02 -47.24 -13.39
C GLY A 55 51.54 -47.84 -14.72
N GLY A 56 52.29 -47.90 -15.82
CA GLY A 56 53.73 -47.70 -16.12
C GLY A 56 54.19 -48.87 -17.04
N PRO A 57 55.34 -48.84 -17.75
CA PRO A 57 56.24 -47.73 -18.13
C PRO A 57 55.73 -47.02 -19.42
N GLY A 58 56.44 -46.16 -20.17
CA GLY A 58 57.75 -45.51 -19.98
C GLY A 58 58.69 -45.66 -21.19
N VAL A 59 58.77 -44.63 -22.05
CA VAL A 59 59.73 -44.42 -23.15
C VAL A 59 60.05 -42.91 -23.16
N GLU A 60 61.33 -42.53 -23.16
CA GLU A 60 61.76 -41.14 -23.33
C GLU A 60 61.98 -40.79 -24.82
N VAL A 61 61.72 -39.55 -25.21
CA VAL A 61 62.66 -38.66 -25.96
C VAL A 61 61.96 -37.33 -26.34
N ALA A 62 62.71 -36.22 -26.19
CA ALA A 62 62.52 -34.88 -26.80
C ALA A 62 61.28 -34.01 -26.45
N SER A 63 61.49 -33.10 -25.49
CA SER A 63 61.29 -31.63 -25.62
C SER A 63 60.10 -31.07 -26.42
N SER A 64 59.10 -30.52 -25.71
CA SER A 64 58.43 -29.27 -26.09
C SER A 64 57.72 -28.59 -24.90
N SER A 65 57.49 -27.28 -25.01
CA SER A 65 57.17 -26.34 -23.92
C SER A 65 55.83 -26.56 -23.19
N PRO A 66 55.69 -26.13 -21.92
CA PRO A 66 54.48 -26.38 -21.13
C PRO A 66 53.26 -25.58 -21.60
N LEU A 67 52.21 -26.29 -22.02
CA LEU A 67 50.87 -25.74 -22.22
C LEU A 67 50.32 -25.16 -20.92
N GLN A 68 49.97 -23.87 -20.94
CA GLN A 68 49.38 -23.19 -19.78
C GLN A 68 48.01 -23.79 -19.43
N ARG A 69 47.82 -24.14 -18.14
CA ARG A 69 46.48 -24.41 -17.59
C ARG A 69 45.57 -23.20 -17.84
N PRO A 70 44.28 -23.39 -18.16
CA PRO A 70 43.35 -22.27 -18.26
C PRO A 70 43.28 -21.55 -16.91
N ARG A 71 43.69 -20.28 -16.88
CA ARG A 71 43.42 -19.41 -15.73
C ARG A 71 41.92 -19.35 -15.55
N ARG A 72 41.40 -19.77 -14.38
CA ARG A 72 40.07 -19.33 -13.93
C ARG A 72 40.15 -17.81 -13.79
N HIS A 73 39.69 -17.09 -14.81
CA HIS A 73 39.48 -15.66 -14.69
C HIS A 73 38.53 -15.43 -13.52
N ALA A 74 38.99 -14.75 -12.48
CA ALA A 74 38.11 -14.22 -11.47
C ALA A 74 37.07 -13.34 -12.20
N ALA A 75 35.81 -13.46 -11.83
CA ALA A 75 34.78 -12.58 -12.38
C ALA A 75 35.22 -11.12 -12.14
N PRO A 76 35.08 -10.22 -13.14
CA PRO A 76 35.45 -8.83 -12.95
C PRO A 76 34.70 -8.26 -11.74
N PRO A 77 35.32 -7.35 -10.96
CA PRO A 77 34.64 -6.74 -9.84
C PRO A 77 33.33 -6.11 -10.31
N PRO A 78 32.23 -6.21 -9.52
CA PRO A 78 30.96 -5.64 -9.92
C PRO A 78 31.13 -4.14 -10.21
N SER A 79 30.51 -3.68 -11.29
CA SER A 79 30.53 -2.26 -11.65
C SER A 79 29.98 -1.42 -10.49
N PRO A 80 30.52 -0.20 -10.27
CA PRO A 80 30.04 0.65 -9.20
C PRO A 80 28.53 0.92 -9.38
N PRO A 81 27.74 0.93 -8.28
CA PRO A 81 26.31 1.19 -8.36
C PRO A 81 26.07 2.56 -8.98
N GLN A 82 25.07 2.64 -9.86
CA GLN A 82 24.71 3.88 -10.55
C GLN A 82 24.27 4.96 -9.55
N PRO A 83 24.49 6.26 -9.84
CA PRO A 83 23.97 7.34 -9.02
C PRO A 83 22.49 7.17 -8.70
N GLY A 84 22.11 7.36 -7.43
CA GLY A 84 20.74 7.19 -6.94
C GLY A 84 20.28 5.74 -6.72
N SER A 85 20.96 4.71 -7.21
CA SER A 85 20.49 3.31 -7.11
C SER A 85 20.55 2.72 -5.71
N VAL A 86 21.49 3.19 -4.87
CA VAL A 86 21.67 2.73 -3.48
C VAL A 86 21.20 3.81 -2.51
N TYR A 87 20.48 3.41 -1.46
CA TYR A 87 20.14 4.32 -0.36
C TYR A 87 21.41 4.71 0.42
N ARG A 88 21.77 6.01 0.34
CA ARG A 88 22.91 6.60 1.04
C ARG A 88 22.55 7.90 1.77
N SER A 89 21.26 8.19 1.89
CA SER A 89 20.75 9.50 2.26
C SER A 89 21.12 9.89 3.69
N HIS A 90 21.31 8.93 4.59
CA HIS A 90 21.89 9.14 5.93
C HIS A 90 23.31 9.74 5.87
N LEU A 91 24.19 9.24 5.01
CA LEU A 91 25.55 9.79 4.83
C LEU A 91 25.56 11.20 4.24
N VAL A 92 24.56 11.51 3.39
CA VAL A 92 24.40 12.86 2.83
C VAL A 92 23.85 13.81 3.89
N PHE A 93 22.89 13.36 4.70
CA PHE A 93 22.36 14.11 5.84
C PHE A 93 23.47 14.43 6.85
N GLU A 94 24.23 13.45 7.32
CA GLU A 94 25.33 13.65 8.28
C GLU A 94 26.35 14.68 7.79
N ARG A 95 26.66 14.69 6.48
CA ARG A 95 27.57 15.65 5.85
C ARG A 95 27.00 17.07 5.78
N LEU A 96 25.71 17.20 5.44
CA LEU A 96 25.07 18.51 5.24
C LEU A 96 24.52 19.12 6.54
N TRP A 97 24.26 18.30 7.55
CA TRP A 97 23.59 18.69 8.78
C TRP A 97 24.26 19.87 9.53
N PRO A 98 25.60 19.98 9.65
CA PRO A 98 26.23 21.17 10.24
C PRO A 98 25.81 22.46 9.53
N SER A 99 25.92 22.52 8.20
CA SER A 99 25.52 23.69 7.41
C SER A 99 24.02 23.99 7.52
N MET A 100 23.17 22.96 7.57
CA MET A 100 21.72 23.12 7.72
C MET A 100 21.31 23.68 9.08
N ARG A 101 22.11 23.40 10.13
CA ARG A 101 21.96 23.98 11.47
C ARG A 101 22.44 25.44 11.48
N ASP A 102 23.61 25.71 10.91
CA ASP A 102 24.20 27.05 10.89
C ASP A 102 23.35 28.04 10.08
N ASP A 103 22.78 27.60 8.94
CA ASP A 103 21.79 28.39 8.20
C ASP A 103 20.63 28.83 9.11
N ALA A 104 20.10 27.92 9.95
CA ALA A 104 18.97 28.21 10.84
C ALA A 104 19.35 29.18 11.98
N THR A 105 20.57 29.10 12.53
CA THR A 105 21.03 30.07 13.56
C THR A 105 21.28 31.45 12.96
N LEU A 106 21.71 31.53 11.71
CA LEU A 106 21.85 32.78 10.96
C LEU A 106 20.49 33.43 10.67
N VAL A 107 19.42 32.68 10.38
CA VAL A 107 18.07 33.28 10.25
C VAL A 107 17.59 33.88 11.57
N ALA A 108 17.80 33.18 12.69
CA ALA A 108 17.37 33.63 14.02
C ALA A 108 18.12 34.88 14.52
N SER A 109 19.29 35.19 13.95
CA SER A 109 20.13 36.34 14.31
C SER A 109 20.16 37.45 13.24
N ALA A 110 19.74 37.19 12.00
CA ALA A 110 19.73 38.15 10.90
C ALA A 110 18.33 38.78 10.66
N SER A 111 17.84 39.55 11.64
CA SER A 111 16.83 40.58 11.38
C SER A 111 17.37 41.76 10.52
N SER A 112 18.67 41.78 10.21
CA SER A 112 19.28 42.68 9.22
C SER A 112 20.36 41.99 8.36
N LEU A 113 20.03 41.73 7.10
CA LEU A 113 20.87 41.40 5.94
C LEU A 113 21.93 40.28 6.02
N SER A 114 21.72 39.26 5.18
CA SER A 114 22.72 38.89 4.16
C SER A 114 22.02 38.55 2.85
N SER A 115 22.41 39.22 1.76
CA SER A 115 21.83 38.99 0.44
C SER A 115 22.03 37.54 0.00
N SER A 116 23.21 36.96 0.19
CA SER A 116 23.52 35.60 -0.28
C SER A 116 22.59 34.52 0.29
N ALA A 117 22.15 34.64 1.55
CA ALA A 117 21.21 33.70 2.18
C ALA A 117 19.76 33.87 1.68
N SER A 118 19.34 35.11 1.42
CA SER A 118 18.04 35.40 0.79
C SER A 118 18.00 34.91 -0.67
N TRP A 119 19.09 35.12 -1.41
CA TRP A 119 19.20 34.72 -2.82
C TRP A 119 19.25 33.19 -2.98
N ARG A 120 19.94 32.44 -2.10
CA ARG A 120 19.88 30.96 -2.11
C ARG A 120 18.47 30.43 -1.84
N ARG A 121 17.75 31.01 -0.87
CA ARG A 121 16.33 30.65 -0.62
C ARG A 121 15.45 30.95 -1.84
N SER A 122 15.64 32.11 -2.47
CA SER A 122 14.94 32.47 -3.70
C SER A 122 15.23 31.48 -4.85
N MET A 123 16.50 31.10 -5.06
CA MET A 123 16.90 30.20 -6.14
C MET A 123 16.34 28.77 -6.01
N LEU A 124 16.00 28.35 -4.77
CA LEU A 124 15.42 27.05 -4.45
C LEU A 124 13.88 27.06 -4.40
N MET A 125 13.27 28.20 -4.04
CA MET A 125 11.81 28.42 -4.11
C MET A 125 11.32 28.84 -5.50
N THR A 126 12.21 29.37 -6.36
CA THR A 126 11.87 29.68 -7.75
C THR A 126 11.66 28.37 -8.50
N SER A 127 10.39 27.99 -8.71
CA SER A 127 10.07 26.91 -9.64
C SER A 127 10.64 27.25 -11.00
N GLN A 128 11.70 26.54 -11.42
CA GLN A 128 12.34 26.72 -12.74
C GLN A 128 11.35 26.48 -13.89
N TYR A 129 10.24 25.81 -13.59
CA TYR A 129 9.06 25.75 -14.42
C TYR A 129 7.93 26.54 -13.74
N GLN A 130 7.77 27.82 -14.11
CA GLN A 130 6.44 28.41 -14.06
C GLN A 130 5.58 27.61 -15.04
N ASN A 131 4.61 26.85 -14.52
CA ASN A 131 3.66 26.13 -15.37
C ASN A 131 2.82 27.17 -16.12
N SER A 132 3.20 27.44 -17.38
CA SER A 132 2.47 28.27 -18.33
C SER A 132 1.27 27.54 -18.96
N GLY A 133 1.02 26.29 -18.56
CA GLY A 133 -0.19 25.56 -18.89
C GLY A 133 -1.42 26.14 -18.19
N GLU A 134 -2.60 25.85 -18.74
CA GLU A 134 -3.88 26.24 -18.15
C GLU A 134 -3.98 25.79 -16.68
N PRO A 135 -4.58 26.59 -15.79
CA PRO A 135 -4.78 26.18 -14.40
C PRO A 135 -5.65 24.92 -14.34
N TRP A 136 -5.28 23.97 -13.47
CA TRP A 136 -6.01 22.72 -13.28
C TRP A 136 -7.48 23.00 -12.88
N MET A 137 -8.40 22.83 -13.83
CA MET A 137 -9.82 23.08 -13.60
C MET A 137 -10.52 21.84 -12.98
N PRO A 138 -11.50 22.04 -12.07
CA PRO A 138 -12.32 20.95 -11.55
C PRO A 138 -13.08 20.21 -12.67
N CYS A 139 -12.90 18.89 -12.76
CA CYS A 139 -13.48 18.06 -13.83
C CYS A 139 -15.01 17.81 -13.72
N VAL A 140 -15.71 18.59 -12.91
CA VAL A 140 -17.05 18.27 -12.40
C VAL A 140 -18.17 18.86 -13.25
N ASN A 141 -18.01 20.09 -13.76
CA ASN A 141 -19.17 20.89 -14.19
C ASN A 141 -19.47 20.90 -15.70
N SER A 142 -18.52 20.54 -16.57
CA SER A 142 -18.64 20.85 -18.01
C SER A 142 -19.35 19.79 -18.87
N ARG A 143 -19.63 18.58 -18.35
CA ARG A 143 -20.11 17.43 -19.16
C ARG A 143 -21.07 16.47 -18.45
N LEU A 144 -21.67 16.87 -17.32
CA LEU A 144 -22.71 16.08 -16.65
C LEU A 144 -24.05 16.26 -17.38
N ILE A 145 -24.67 15.15 -17.77
CA ILE A 145 -26.05 15.16 -18.28
C ILE A 145 -26.99 15.07 -17.07
N ARG A 146 -27.87 16.05 -16.94
CA ARG A 146 -28.99 16.04 -15.98
C ARG A 146 -30.26 15.73 -16.77
N SER A 147 -30.95 14.67 -16.42
CA SER A 147 -32.22 14.27 -17.02
C SER A 147 -33.03 13.49 -15.98
N GLU A 148 -34.34 13.41 -16.18
CA GLU A 148 -35.13 12.41 -15.45
C GLU A 148 -34.55 11.02 -15.73
N LEU A 149 -34.38 10.22 -14.67
CA LEU A 149 -33.82 8.89 -14.78
C LEU A 149 -34.92 7.92 -15.26
N PRO A 150 -34.74 7.19 -16.37
CA PRO A 150 -35.75 6.25 -16.88
C PRO A 150 -35.89 5.02 -15.94
N PRO A 151 -37.02 4.29 -15.97
CA PRO A 151 -37.27 3.12 -15.10
C PRO A 151 -36.06 2.18 -15.03
N SER A 152 -35.66 1.74 -13.83
CA SER A 152 -34.39 1.01 -13.67
C SER A 152 -34.46 -0.43 -14.18
N ASN A 153 -33.34 -0.89 -14.71
CA ASN A 153 -33.14 -2.29 -15.11
C ASN A 153 -32.92 -3.24 -13.91
N GLY A 154 -32.76 -2.73 -12.68
CA GLY A 154 -32.60 -3.53 -11.46
C GLY A 154 -31.51 -3.01 -10.52
N TYR A 155 -31.12 -3.83 -9.54
CA TYR A 155 -30.16 -3.47 -8.50
C TYR A 155 -28.73 -3.98 -8.78
N LEU A 156 -27.75 -3.10 -8.59
CA LEU A 156 -26.33 -3.41 -8.67
C LEU A 156 -25.71 -3.42 -7.27
N MET A 157 -25.20 -4.58 -6.84
CA MET A 157 -24.45 -4.73 -5.59
C MET A 157 -22.96 -4.88 -5.88
N ILE A 158 -22.12 -4.06 -5.23
CA ILE A 158 -20.68 -4.04 -5.44
C ILE A 158 -19.93 -4.19 -4.11
N GLU A 159 -18.88 -5.01 -4.13
CA GLU A 159 -17.97 -5.22 -2.99
C GLU A 159 -16.59 -4.65 -3.35
N ALA A 160 -16.31 -3.42 -2.91
CA ALA A 160 -15.10 -2.68 -3.22
C ALA A 160 -13.88 -3.26 -2.47
N ASN A 161 -12.80 -3.54 -3.20
CA ASN A 161 -11.61 -4.20 -2.67
C ASN A 161 -10.33 -3.38 -2.89
N GLY A 162 -9.45 -3.41 -1.88
CA GLY A 162 -8.17 -2.72 -1.86
C GLY A 162 -7.92 -2.06 -0.50
N GLY A 163 -7.01 -1.09 -0.47
CA GLY A 163 -6.99 -0.07 0.60
C GLY A 163 -7.95 1.08 0.29
N LEU A 164 -8.20 1.97 1.25
CA LEU A 164 -9.24 3.01 1.14
C LEU A 164 -9.19 3.85 -0.16
N ASN A 165 -8.00 4.29 -0.61
CA ASN A 165 -7.88 5.04 -1.87
C ASN A 165 -8.22 4.21 -3.12
N GLN A 166 -8.03 2.88 -3.08
CA GLN A 166 -8.45 1.97 -4.16
C GLN A 166 -9.96 1.70 -4.08
N GLN A 167 -10.53 1.61 -2.87
CA GLN A 167 -11.97 1.52 -2.66
C GLN A 167 -12.69 2.79 -3.14
N ARG A 168 -12.16 3.99 -2.86
CA ARG A 168 -12.63 5.28 -3.38
C ARG A 168 -12.78 5.26 -4.91
N LEU A 169 -11.72 4.90 -5.63
CA LEU A 169 -11.77 4.76 -7.09
C LEU A 169 -12.76 3.66 -7.55
N SER A 170 -12.85 2.57 -6.80
CA SER A 170 -13.79 1.47 -7.08
C SER A 170 -15.26 1.89 -6.88
N ILE A 171 -15.56 2.83 -5.98
CA ILE A 171 -16.89 3.42 -5.82
C ILE A 171 -17.21 4.36 -7.00
N CYS A 172 -16.24 5.16 -7.47
CA CYS A 172 -16.40 5.96 -8.68
C CYS A 172 -16.72 5.09 -9.91
N ASP A 173 -16.04 3.95 -10.05
CA ASP A 173 -16.35 2.93 -11.06
C ASP A 173 -17.73 2.28 -10.83
N ALA A 174 -18.14 2.06 -9.59
CA ALA A 174 -19.43 1.46 -9.25
C ALA A 174 -20.60 2.34 -9.70
N VAL A 175 -20.54 3.64 -9.42
CA VAL A 175 -21.54 4.63 -9.87
C VAL A 175 -21.52 4.76 -11.40
N ALA A 176 -20.34 4.75 -12.03
CA ALA A 176 -20.22 4.75 -13.49
C ALA A 176 -20.86 3.51 -14.14
N VAL A 177 -20.64 2.31 -13.58
CA VAL A 177 -21.29 1.07 -14.05
C VAL A 177 -22.79 1.10 -13.80
N ALA A 178 -23.26 1.61 -12.66
CA ALA A 178 -24.69 1.77 -12.39
C ALA A 178 -25.37 2.67 -13.44
N SER A 179 -24.75 3.81 -13.77
CA SER A 179 -25.21 4.71 -14.85
C SER A 179 -25.23 4.01 -16.22
N LEU A 180 -24.14 3.33 -16.60
CA LEU A 180 -24.05 2.57 -17.86
C LEU A 180 -25.11 1.46 -18.00
N LEU A 181 -25.60 0.92 -16.88
CA LEU A 181 -26.60 -0.14 -16.83
C LEU A 181 -28.02 0.38 -16.55
N ASN A 182 -28.21 1.67 -16.32
CA ASN A 182 -29.43 2.26 -15.74
C ASN A 182 -29.93 1.47 -14.50
N ALA A 183 -28.99 1.09 -13.64
CA ALA A 183 -29.22 0.29 -12.44
C ALA A 183 -29.33 1.20 -11.19
N ILE A 184 -30.13 0.76 -10.21
CA ILE A 184 -30.08 1.30 -8.85
C ILE A 184 -28.82 0.74 -8.19
N LEU A 185 -27.92 1.61 -7.73
CA LEU A 185 -26.75 1.19 -6.96
C LEU A 185 -27.16 0.94 -5.50
N VAL A 186 -26.91 -0.27 -4.99
CA VAL A 186 -26.89 -0.47 -3.53
C VAL A 186 -25.57 0.07 -2.99
N ILE A 187 -25.58 0.80 -1.87
CA ILE A 187 -24.37 1.39 -1.28
C ILE A 187 -23.22 0.35 -1.24
N PRO A 188 -22.04 0.65 -1.82
CA PRO A 188 -20.97 -0.33 -1.94
C PRO A 188 -20.49 -0.85 -0.59
N THR A 189 -20.33 -2.17 -0.48
CA THR A 189 -19.73 -2.81 0.69
C THR A 189 -18.22 -2.87 0.57
N PHE A 190 -17.49 -2.85 1.68
CA PHE A 190 -16.03 -2.93 1.70
C PHE A 190 -15.56 -4.36 1.99
N HIS A 191 -14.66 -4.87 1.14
CA HIS A 191 -14.04 -6.17 1.37
C HIS A 191 -12.99 -6.07 2.48
N LEU A 192 -13.08 -6.95 3.50
CA LEU A 192 -12.12 -7.04 4.59
C LEU A 192 -10.73 -7.45 4.06
N ASN A 193 -9.83 -6.49 3.93
CA ASN A 193 -8.51 -6.71 3.35
C ASN A 193 -7.55 -7.38 4.33
N SER A 194 -6.77 -8.37 3.89
CA SER A 194 -5.84 -9.12 4.76
C SER A 194 -4.67 -8.31 5.33
N VAL A 195 -4.29 -7.19 4.67
CA VAL A 195 -3.22 -6.29 5.10
C VAL A 195 -3.73 -5.29 6.13
N TRP A 196 -4.83 -4.59 5.80
CA TRP A 196 -5.38 -3.50 6.63
C TRP A 196 -6.24 -4.02 7.79
N ARG A 197 -6.97 -5.11 7.57
CA ARG A 197 -7.94 -5.72 8.50
C ARG A 197 -8.99 -4.74 9.04
N ASP A 198 -9.28 -3.72 8.24
CA ASP A 198 -10.29 -2.72 8.53
C ASP A 198 -11.69 -3.30 8.24
N ALA A 199 -12.55 -3.26 9.26
CA ALA A 199 -13.93 -3.74 9.21
C ALA A 199 -14.96 -2.61 9.04
N SER A 200 -14.50 -1.36 8.83
CA SER A 200 -15.33 -0.20 8.62
C SER A 200 -16.24 -0.39 7.40
N LYS A 201 -17.47 0.10 7.51
CA LYS A 201 -18.49 0.10 6.46
C LYS A 201 -18.46 1.42 5.71
N PHE A 202 -19.31 1.55 4.70
CA PHE A 202 -19.43 2.80 3.93
C PHE A 202 -19.78 3.98 4.84
N GLY A 203 -20.86 3.89 5.63
CA GLY A 203 -21.30 4.95 6.55
C GLY A 203 -20.32 5.31 7.68
N ASP A 204 -19.37 4.42 8.01
CA ASP A 204 -18.34 4.70 9.02
C ASP A 204 -17.25 5.64 8.47
N ILE A 205 -17.12 5.74 7.14
CA ILE A 205 -16.10 6.53 6.45
C ILE A 205 -16.71 7.70 5.66
N PHE A 206 -17.83 7.47 4.97
CA PHE A 206 -18.47 8.42 4.06
C PHE A 206 -19.91 8.69 4.48
N ASP A 207 -20.35 9.93 4.24
CA ASP A 207 -21.71 10.38 4.48
C ASP A 207 -22.68 9.76 3.46
N GLU A 208 -23.47 8.78 3.90
CA GLU A 208 -24.40 8.04 3.03
C GLU A 208 -25.49 8.93 2.41
N ASP A 209 -26.03 9.86 3.20
CA ASP A 209 -27.17 10.69 2.76
C ASP A 209 -26.69 11.78 1.80
N HIS A 210 -25.54 12.40 2.06
CA HIS A 210 -24.89 13.29 1.10
C HIS A 210 -24.47 12.56 -0.20
N PHE A 211 -24.02 11.30 -0.11
CA PHE A 211 -23.68 10.49 -1.27
C PHE A 211 -24.90 10.17 -2.15
N ILE A 212 -26.04 9.79 -1.53
CA ILE A 212 -27.30 9.56 -2.24
C ILE A 212 -27.79 10.87 -2.89
N GLU A 213 -27.84 11.96 -2.12
CA GLU A 213 -28.38 13.25 -2.56
C GLU A 213 -27.55 13.86 -3.70
N THR A 214 -26.22 13.81 -3.61
CA THR A 214 -25.32 14.31 -4.67
C THR A 214 -25.49 13.56 -6.00
N LEU A 215 -25.98 12.32 -5.97
CA LEU A 215 -26.10 11.46 -7.15
C LEU A 215 -27.53 11.35 -7.69
N ARG A 216 -28.54 11.90 -7.00
CA ARG A 216 -29.98 11.74 -7.30
C ARG A 216 -30.38 12.05 -8.77
N GLU A 217 -29.70 13.00 -9.41
CA GLU A 217 -29.93 13.45 -10.81
C GLU A 217 -29.17 12.62 -11.86
N HIS A 218 -28.39 11.61 -11.45
CA HIS A 218 -27.47 10.86 -12.31
C HIS A 218 -27.53 9.34 -12.13
N VAL A 219 -27.68 8.85 -10.90
CA VAL A 219 -27.77 7.43 -10.53
C VAL A 219 -28.63 7.31 -9.27
N ARG A 220 -29.63 6.42 -9.28
CA ARG A 220 -30.40 6.10 -8.07
C ARG A 220 -29.53 5.26 -7.12
N VAL A 221 -29.48 5.64 -5.85
CA VAL A 221 -28.73 4.93 -4.81
C VAL A 221 -29.66 4.54 -3.67
N VAL A 222 -29.51 3.32 -3.14
CA VAL A 222 -30.25 2.83 -1.96
C VAL A 222 -29.29 2.28 -0.91
N LYS A 223 -29.59 2.51 0.38
CA LYS A 223 -28.73 2.06 1.50
C LYS A 223 -28.65 0.53 1.60
N LYS A 224 -29.75 -0.16 1.29
CA LYS A 224 -29.87 -1.63 1.33
C LYS A 224 -30.70 -2.12 0.14
N LEU A 225 -30.53 -3.39 -0.21
CA LEU A 225 -31.41 -4.06 -1.17
C LEU A 225 -32.82 -4.19 -0.56
N PRO A 226 -33.92 -3.93 -1.30
CA PRO A 226 -35.27 -4.11 -0.78
C PRO A 226 -35.60 -5.55 -0.38
N GLU A 227 -36.47 -5.71 0.62
CA GLU A 227 -36.81 -7.02 1.19
C GLU A 227 -37.53 -7.94 0.20
N ASP A 228 -38.38 -7.41 -0.68
CA ASP A 228 -39.01 -8.17 -1.77
C ASP A 228 -37.98 -8.79 -2.74
N VAL A 229 -36.88 -8.08 -2.98
CA VAL A 229 -35.76 -8.58 -3.80
C VAL A 229 -34.92 -9.58 -3.01
N LEU A 230 -34.66 -9.34 -1.72
CA LEU A 230 -33.94 -10.29 -0.84
C LEU A 230 -34.69 -11.61 -0.64
N LEU A 231 -36.02 -11.56 -0.50
CA LEU A 231 -36.91 -12.73 -0.38
C LEU A 231 -36.74 -13.70 -1.54
N ARG A 232 -36.58 -13.21 -2.77
CA ARG A 232 -36.32 -14.03 -3.98
C ARG A 232 -35.02 -14.84 -3.91
N PHE A 233 -34.10 -14.50 -3.00
CA PHE A 233 -32.84 -15.19 -2.75
C PHE A 233 -32.76 -15.78 -1.32
N ASN A 234 -33.92 -16.00 -0.68
CA ASN A 234 -34.04 -16.51 0.70
C ASN A 234 -33.26 -15.67 1.73
N HIS A 235 -33.24 -14.35 1.55
CA HIS A 235 -32.44 -13.37 2.32
C HIS A 235 -30.92 -13.64 2.32
N ASN A 236 -30.42 -14.50 1.43
CA ASN A 236 -29.01 -14.86 1.36
C ASN A 236 -28.31 -14.14 0.19
N ILE A 237 -27.55 -13.09 0.51
CA ILE A 237 -26.74 -12.32 -0.46
C ILE A 237 -25.74 -13.22 -1.22
N SER A 238 -25.30 -14.35 -0.64
CA SER A 238 -24.42 -15.31 -1.31
C SER A 238 -25.12 -16.09 -2.43
N SER A 239 -26.45 -16.18 -2.41
CA SER A 239 -27.26 -16.77 -3.48
C SER A 239 -27.46 -15.82 -4.67
N ILE A 240 -27.19 -14.51 -4.50
CA ILE A 240 -27.26 -13.54 -5.59
C ILE A 240 -26.07 -13.78 -6.54
N PRO A 241 -26.30 -14.01 -7.86
CA PRO A 241 -25.24 -14.33 -8.79
C PRO A 241 -24.12 -13.28 -8.86
N ASN A 242 -22.90 -13.74 -8.56
CA ASN A 242 -21.70 -12.93 -8.59
C ASN A 242 -21.06 -12.94 -9.99
N MET A 243 -21.21 -11.84 -10.71
CA MET A 243 -20.65 -11.62 -12.03
C MET A 243 -19.14 -11.40 -11.96
N ARG A 244 -18.37 -12.20 -12.71
CA ARG A 244 -16.91 -12.04 -12.79
C ARG A 244 -16.51 -11.11 -13.94
N THR A 245 -16.16 -9.87 -13.61
CA THR A 245 -15.60 -8.91 -14.57
C THR A 245 -14.08 -8.97 -14.58
N LYS A 246 -13.46 -8.80 -15.77
CA LYS A 246 -12.00 -8.67 -15.90
C LYS A 246 -11.57 -7.29 -15.38
N ALA A 247 -10.28 -7.14 -15.06
CA ALA A 247 -9.74 -5.80 -14.79
C ALA A 247 -9.82 -4.96 -16.08
N TYR A 248 -10.17 -3.68 -15.94
CA TYR A 248 -10.35 -2.72 -17.04
C TYR A 248 -11.33 -3.17 -18.14
N SER A 249 -12.42 -3.88 -17.79
CA SER A 249 -13.49 -4.21 -18.75
C SER A 249 -14.09 -2.93 -19.36
N SER A 250 -14.34 -2.93 -20.67
CA SER A 250 -14.93 -1.79 -21.38
C SER A 250 -16.41 -1.56 -21.00
N PRO A 251 -16.98 -0.36 -21.24
CA PRO A 251 -18.42 -0.11 -21.08
C PRO A 251 -19.29 -1.15 -21.81
N ASN A 252 -18.94 -1.50 -23.05
CA ASN A 252 -19.67 -2.49 -23.85
C ASN A 252 -19.69 -3.88 -23.19
N HIS A 253 -18.67 -4.27 -22.42
CA HIS A 253 -18.68 -5.53 -21.68
C HIS A 253 -19.80 -5.56 -20.63
N TYR A 254 -20.06 -4.44 -19.94
CA TYR A 254 -21.16 -4.34 -18.98
C TYR A 254 -22.51 -4.43 -19.68
N VAL A 255 -22.71 -3.67 -20.75
CA VAL A 255 -23.95 -3.69 -21.55
C VAL A 255 -24.21 -5.08 -22.17
N GLN A 256 -23.18 -5.79 -22.64
CA GLN A 256 -23.35 -7.08 -23.33
C GLN A 256 -23.35 -8.30 -22.40
N LYS A 257 -22.78 -8.21 -21.19
CA LYS A 257 -22.60 -9.38 -20.29
C LYS A 257 -23.22 -9.22 -18.91
N VAL A 258 -23.36 -7.99 -18.41
CA VAL A 258 -23.96 -7.73 -17.08
C VAL A 258 -25.43 -7.33 -17.21
N LEU A 259 -25.78 -6.43 -18.15
CA LEU A 259 -27.15 -5.98 -18.35
C LEU A 259 -28.16 -7.11 -18.61
N PRO A 260 -27.89 -8.13 -19.46
CA PRO A 260 -28.87 -9.19 -19.70
C PRO A 260 -29.18 -9.99 -18.43
N LYS A 261 -28.17 -10.22 -17.58
CA LYS A 261 -28.33 -10.95 -16.32
C LYS A 261 -28.98 -10.11 -15.23
N LEU A 262 -28.76 -8.79 -15.26
CA LEU A 262 -29.48 -7.82 -14.44
C LEU A 262 -30.97 -7.78 -14.79
N LEU A 263 -31.33 -7.73 -16.07
CA LEU A 263 -32.72 -7.77 -16.52
C LEU A 263 -33.42 -9.09 -16.17
N GLU A 264 -32.72 -10.23 -16.32
CA GLU A 264 -33.26 -11.56 -15.99
C GLU A 264 -33.56 -11.72 -14.49
N LEU A 265 -32.68 -11.19 -13.63
CA LEU A 265 -32.74 -11.42 -12.18
C LEU A 265 -33.32 -10.26 -11.38
N GLY A 266 -33.32 -9.04 -11.91
CA GLY A 266 -33.58 -7.80 -11.19
C GLY A 266 -32.46 -7.38 -10.23
N VAL A 267 -31.43 -8.21 -10.00
CA VAL A 267 -30.26 -7.88 -9.17
C VAL A 267 -29.02 -8.67 -9.61
N VAL A 268 -27.85 -8.04 -9.60
CA VAL A 268 -26.54 -8.70 -9.77
C VAL A 268 -25.52 -8.22 -8.74
N ARG A 269 -24.60 -9.12 -8.38
CA ARG A 269 -23.47 -8.81 -7.49
C ARG A 269 -22.17 -8.80 -8.30
N ILE A 270 -21.24 -7.91 -8.01
CA ILE A 270 -19.88 -7.92 -8.60
C ILE A 270 -18.84 -7.84 -7.47
N ALA A 271 -18.14 -8.95 -7.22
CA ALA A 271 -17.18 -9.07 -6.14
C ALA A 271 -16.01 -10.02 -6.48
N PRO A 272 -14.75 -9.65 -6.19
CA PRO A 272 -14.29 -8.34 -5.69
C PRO A 272 -14.21 -7.30 -6.81
N PHE A 273 -14.65 -6.09 -6.52
CA PHE A 273 -14.63 -4.94 -7.42
C PHE A 273 -13.43 -4.04 -7.11
N SER A 274 -12.44 -4.09 -8.00
CA SER A 274 -11.25 -3.24 -7.98
C SER A 274 -10.74 -3.11 -9.41
N ASN A 275 -10.58 -1.87 -9.90
CA ASN A 275 -10.19 -1.54 -11.28
C ASN A 275 -10.96 -2.35 -12.34
N ARG A 276 -12.30 -2.41 -12.23
CA ARG A 276 -13.14 -3.26 -13.10
C ARG A 276 -13.72 -2.54 -14.30
N LEU A 277 -13.72 -1.21 -14.33
CA LEU A 277 -14.11 -0.44 -15.52
C LEU A 277 -12.84 0.11 -16.19
N ALA A 278 -12.82 0.17 -17.52
CA ALA A 278 -11.72 0.73 -18.28
C ALA A 278 -11.48 2.21 -17.94
N GLN A 279 -10.27 2.72 -18.13
CA GLN A 279 -10.01 4.16 -17.99
C GLN A 279 -10.67 4.96 -19.13
N SER A 280 -10.66 4.41 -20.35
CA SER A 280 -11.39 4.97 -21.49
C SER A 280 -12.89 4.65 -21.37
N VAL A 281 -13.68 5.69 -21.11
CA VAL A 281 -15.15 5.68 -21.06
C VAL A 281 -15.67 7.00 -21.65
N PRO A 282 -16.96 7.09 -22.03
CA PRO A 282 -17.56 8.33 -22.53
C PRO A 282 -17.36 9.53 -21.59
N SER A 283 -17.33 10.74 -22.15
CA SER A 283 -16.94 11.95 -21.44
C SER A 283 -17.88 12.33 -20.28
N ASN A 284 -19.18 12.06 -20.41
CA ASN A 284 -20.17 12.18 -19.34
C ASN A 284 -19.94 11.16 -18.21
N ILE A 285 -19.48 9.94 -18.52
CA ILE A 285 -19.14 8.92 -17.52
C ILE A 285 -17.84 9.28 -16.78
N GLN A 286 -16.87 9.91 -17.44
CA GLN A 286 -15.71 10.50 -16.74
C GLN A 286 -16.11 11.68 -15.84
N ALA A 287 -17.02 12.55 -16.29
CA ALA A 287 -17.55 13.63 -15.46
C ALA A 287 -18.29 13.08 -14.23
N LEU A 288 -19.06 12.01 -14.37
CA LEU A 288 -19.73 11.32 -13.26
C LEU A 288 -18.72 10.70 -12.28
N ARG A 289 -17.67 10.01 -12.76
CA ARG A 289 -16.54 9.57 -11.90
C ARG A 289 -15.91 10.73 -11.14
N CYS A 290 -15.74 11.88 -11.77
CA CYS A 290 -15.18 13.08 -11.14
C CYS A 290 -16.12 13.65 -10.05
N LEU A 291 -17.41 13.80 -10.35
CA LEU A 291 -18.44 14.21 -9.37
C LEU A 291 -18.43 13.29 -8.14
N VAL A 292 -18.39 11.98 -8.35
CA VAL A 292 -18.33 10.99 -7.25
C VAL A 292 -17.06 11.18 -6.43
N ASN A 293 -15.91 11.27 -7.10
CA ASN A 293 -14.62 11.31 -6.44
C ASN A 293 -14.41 12.58 -5.60
N TYR A 294 -14.91 13.74 -6.05
CA TYR A 294 -14.61 15.04 -5.44
C TYR A 294 -15.79 15.66 -4.66
N HIS A 295 -17.04 15.28 -4.95
CA HIS A 295 -18.21 15.83 -4.27
C HIS A 295 -19.04 14.79 -3.53
N ALA A 296 -19.38 13.65 -4.14
CA ALA A 296 -20.28 12.68 -3.50
C ALA A 296 -19.61 11.91 -2.34
N LEU A 297 -18.32 11.59 -2.47
CA LEU A 297 -17.54 10.91 -1.42
C LEU A 297 -17.03 11.89 -0.34
N ARG A 298 -17.98 12.53 0.34
CA ARG A 298 -17.77 13.34 1.54
C ARG A 298 -17.52 12.43 2.74
N PHE A 299 -16.49 12.72 3.56
CA PHE A 299 -16.26 11.97 4.80
C PHE A 299 -17.44 12.12 5.77
N ALA A 300 -17.71 11.08 6.56
CA ALA A 300 -18.71 11.08 7.62
C ALA A 300 -18.45 12.19 8.65
N GLU A 301 -19.52 12.70 9.26
CA GLU A 301 -19.46 13.86 10.16
C GLU A 301 -18.41 13.75 11.29
N PRO A 302 -18.26 12.63 12.03
CA PRO A 302 -17.26 12.54 13.08
C PRO A 302 -15.82 12.73 12.56
N ILE A 303 -15.51 12.16 11.38
CA ILE A 303 -14.18 12.30 10.75
C ILE A 303 -13.94 13.76 10.36
N ARG A 304 -14.97 14.44 9.85
CA ARG A 304 -14.88 15.86 9.48
C ARG A 304 -14.66 16.75 10.69
N ASN A 305 -15.46 16.60 11.73
CA ASN A 305 -15.38 17.43 12.94
C ASN A 305 -13.98 17.32 13.56
N LEU A 306 -13.46 16.09 13.71
CA LEU A 306 -12.08 15.87 14.16
C LEU A 306 -11.06 16.51 13.19
N ALA A 307 -11.22 16.38 11.87
CA ALA A 307 -10.29 16.98 10.92
C ALA A 307 -10.26 18.52 11.02
N GLU A 308 -11.42 19.16 11.16
CA GLU A 308 -11.57 20.62 11.34
C GLU A 308 -10.89 21.06 12.66
N ASP A 309 -11.08 20.31 13.76
CA ASP A 309 -10.39 20.50 15.04
C ASP A 309 -8.86 20.39 14.94
N LEU A 310 -8.36 19.35 14.26
CA LEU A 310 -6.93 19.12 14.07
C LEU A 310 -6.27 20.24 13.24
N VAL A 311 -6.95 20.71 12.19
CA VAL A 311 -6.51 21.88 11.40
C VAL A 311 -6.46 23.13 12.28
N GLY A 312 -7.52 23.41 13.06
CA GLY A 312 -7.55 24.56 13.96
C GLY A 312 -6.44 24.53 15.02
N ARG A 313 -6.11 23.35 15.56
CA ARG A 313 -4.99 23.17 16.50
C ARG A 313 -3.63 23.32 15.81
N MET A 314 -3.49 22.81 14.59
CA MET A 314 -2.25 22.95 13.81
C MET A 314 -1.99 24.41 13.44
N MET A 315 -3.01 25.16 13.01
CA MET A 315 -2.90 26.60 12.75
C MET A 315 -2.49 27.36 14.02
N LYS A 316 -3.11 27.07 15.18
CA LYS A 316 -2.74 27.68 16.48
C LYS A 316 -1.29 27.37 16.89
N LYS A 317 -0.81 26.13 16.70
CA LYS A 317 0.61 25.78 16.95
C LYS A 317 1.57 26.48 15.96
N SER A 318 1.10 26.86 14.78
CA SER A 318 1.89 27.49 13.71
C SER A 318 1.91 29.01 13.79
N TYR A 319 1.93 29.57 15.01
CA TYR A 319 1.84 31.02 15.23
C TYR A 319 3.04 31.80 14.65
N LEU A 320 4.25 31.20 14.65
CA LEU A 320 5.47 31.80 14.08
C LEU A 320 5.35 32.10 12.58
N THR A 321 4.48 31.37 11.87
CA THR A 321 4.26 31.44 10.43
C THR A 321 2.87 31.99 10.09
N GLY A 322 2.20 32.67 11.04
CA GLY A 322 0.86 33.24 10.84
C GLY A 322 -0.24 32.20 10.63
N GLY A 323 -0.06 30.99 11.15
CA GLY A 323 -0.97 29.85 10.98
C GLY A 323 -0.63 28.94 9.78
N ASN A 324 0.34 29.30 8.95
CA ASN A 324 0.74 28.50 7.78
C ASN A 324 1.62 27.32 8.20
N TYR A 325 1.34 26.12 7.69
CA TYR A 325 2.13 24.92 7.96
C TYR A 325 2.27 24.04 6.73
N VAL A 326 3.30 23.19 6.71
CA VAL A 326 3.49 22.17 5.68
C VAL A 326 2.80 20.89 6.12
N SER A 327 2.08 20.23 5.22
CA SER A 327 1.48 18.91 5.44
C SER A 327 2.19 17.88 4.56
N VAL A 328 2.68 16.79 5.14
CA VAL A 328 3.31 15.67 4.41
C VAL A 328 2.65 14.35 4.73
N HIS A 329 2.45 13.54 3.68
CA HIS A 329 1.99 12.16 3.80
C HIS A 329 3.19 11.20 3.63
N LEU A 330 3.62 10.56 4.72
CA LEU A 330 4.76 9.64 4.73
C LEU A 330 4.30 8.20 4.61
N ARG A 331 4.47 7.62 3.43
CA ARG A 331 4.06 6.24 3.12
C ARG A 331 5.22 5.24 3.28
N PHE A 332 5.83 5.23 4.47
CA PHE A 332 7.02 4.44 4.84
C PHE A 332 6.73 3.36 5.91
N GLU A 333 5.58 2.71 5.83
CA GLU A 333 5.15 1.63 6.73
C GLU A 333 5.67 0.25 6.30
N GLU A 334 5.64 -0.75 7.20
CA GLU A 334 6.18 -2.10 6.95
C GLU A 334 5.67 -2.70 5.63
N ASP A 335 4.38 -2.55 5.31
CA ASP A 335 3.80 -3.11 4.09
C ASP A 335 4.42 -2.53 2.82
N MET A 336 4.70 -1.23 2.81
CA MET A 336 5.24 -0.52 1.65
C MET A 336 6.73 -0.74 1.48
N VAL A 337 7.49 -0.72 2.59
CA VAL A 337 8.91 -1.08 2.58
C VAL A 337 9.07 -2.52 2.08
N ALA A 338 8.27 -3.48 2.58
CA ALA A 338 8.34 -4.86 2.10
C ALA A 338 7.88 -5.03 0.64
N PHE A 339 6.80 -4.36 0.22
CA PHE A 339 6.25 -4.49 -1.14
C PHE A 339 7.16 -3.89 -2.22
N SER A 340 7.82 -2.76 -1.92
CA SER A 340 8.74 -2.10 -2.84
C SER A 340 9.97 -2.95 -3.18
N CYS A 341 10.28 -3.94 -2.35
CA CYS A 341 11.49 -4.76 -2.42
C CYS A 341 12.80 -3.94 -2.48
N CYS A 342 12.77 -2.72 -1.96
CA CYS A 342 13.93 -1.85 -1.86
C CYS A 342 14.81 -2.23 -0.65
N THR A 343 16.04 -1.76 -0.66
CA THR A 343 17.02 -1.95 0.42
C THR A 343 17.49 -0.60 0.93
N TYR A 344 17.36 -0.40 2.24
CA TYR A 344 17.83 0.78 2.95
C TYR A 344 19.07 0.39 3.78
N ASP A 345 19.31 1.09 4.87
CA ASP A 345 20.49 0.92 5.74
C ASP A 345 20.20 0.05 6.98
N GLY A 346 19.14 -0.77 6.97
CA GLY A 346 18.83 -1.74 8.03
C GLY A 346 19.51 -3.12 7.87
N GLY A 347 20.28 -3.32 6.80
CA GLY A 347 21.14 -4.50 6.59
C GLY A 347 20.39 -5.85 6.59
N LEU A 348 21.04 -6.89 7.15
CA LEU A 348 20.48 -8.25 7.17
C LEU A 348 19.19 -8.37 8.01
N LYS A 349 19.07 -7.55 9.07
CA LYS A 349 17.87 -7.50 9.92
C LYS A 349 16.66 -7.03 9.11
N GLU A 350 16.77 -5.87 8.46
CA GLU A 350 15.72 -5.34 7.57
C GLU A 350 15.39 -6.33 6.46
N LYS A 351 16.39 -6.92 5.78
CA LYS A 351 16.15 -7.92 4.73
C LYS A 351 15.28 -9.07 5.23
N THR A 352 15.60 -9.63 6.40
CA THR A 352 14.86 -10.74 7.03
C THR A 352 13.46 -10.32 7.44
N GLU A 353 13.31 -9.15 8.06
CA GLU A 353 12.00 -8.60 8.44
C GLU A 353 11.10 -8.37 7.23
N MET A 354 11.63 -7.80 6.15
CA MET A 354 10.91 -7.53 4.92
C MET A 354 10.57 -8.82 4.13
N ASP A 355 11.44 -9.84 4.15
CA ASP A 355 11.11 -11.16 3.58
C ASP A 355 9.98 -11.84 4.34
N ASN A 356 9.98 -11.75 5.68
CA ASN A 356 8.91 -12.28 6.52
C ASN A 356 7.60 -11.51 6.33
N ALA A 357 7.65 -10.18 6.19
CA ALA A 357 6.48 -9.35 5.87
C ALA A 357 5.91 -9.68 4.48
N ARG A 358 6.78 -9.87 3.47
CA ARG A 358 6.38 -10.28 2.12
C ARG A 358 5.63 -11.61 2.12
N GLU A 359 6.12 -12.60 2.87
CA GLU A 359 5.49 -13.92 2.97
C GLU A 359 4.16 -13.86 3.72
N ARG A 360 4.12 -13.20 4.89
CA ARG A 360 2.89 -13.01 5.69
C ARG A 360 1.75 -12.37 4.89
N SER A 361 2.05 -11.31 4.14
CA SER A 361 1.03 -10.45 3.52
C SER A 361 0.66 -10.85 2.08
N TRP A 362 1.56 -11.48 1.32
CA TRP A 362 1.30 -11.86 -0.09
C TRP A 362 1.60 -13.32 -0.46
N ARG A 363 1.87 -14.22 0.51
CA ARG A 363 1.89 -15.69 0.35
C ARG A 363 2.64 -16.17 -0.89
N GLY A 364 3.96 -16.08 -0.85
CA GLY A 364 4.85 -16.51 -1.93
C GLY A 364 4.78 -15.66 -3.21
N LYS A 365 3.98 -14.59 -3.30
CA LYS A 365 3.88 -13.72 -4.50
C LYS A 365 5.26 -13.37 -5.06
N PHE A 366 6.14 -12.87 -4.21
CA PHE A 366 7.49 -12.40 -4.55
C PHE A 366 8.53 -13.52 -4.76
N ARG A 367 8.15 -14.78 -4.52
CA ARG A 367 9.00 -15.99 -4.69
C ARG A 367 8.57 -16.83 -5.89
N ARG A 368 7.67 -16.31 -6.75
CA ARG A 368 7.21 -17.01 -7.95
C ARG A 368 8.33 -17.14 -8.97
N HIS A 369 8.36 -18.27 -9.67
CA HIS A 369 9.33 -18.52 -10.73
C HIS A 369 9.31 -17.40 -11.79
N GLY A 370 10.49 -16.92 -12.19
CA GLY A 370 10.65 -15.81 -13.12
C GLY A 370 10.56 -14.41 -12.51
N GLN A 371 10.22 -14.24 -11.23
CA GLN A 371 10.22 -12.92 -10.60
C GLN A 371 11.62 -12.54 -10.09
N VAL A 372 12.23 -11.55 -10.72
CA VAL A 372 13.52 -10.97 -10.31
C VAL A 372 13.29 -9.74 -9.45
N ILE A 373 13.91 -9.71 -8.26
CA ILE A 373 13.94 -8.53 -7.39
C ILE A 373 15.24 -7.77 -7.64
N ASN A 374 15.14 -6.51 -8.07
CA ASN A 374 16.28 -5.62 -8.25
C ASN A 374 16.04 -4.31 -7.47
N PRO A 375 16.54 -4.21 -6.22
CA PRO A 375 16.33 -3.04 -5.36
C PRO A 375 16.90 -1.75 -5.97
N GLU A 376 18.04 -1.86 -6.66
CA GLU A 376 18.72 -0.74 -7.31
C GLU A 376 17.93 -0.16 -8.47
N ALA A 377 17.36 -1.02 -9.32
CA ALA A 377 16.47 -0.59 -10.39
C ALA A 377 15.18 0.02 -9.83
N ASN A 378 14.56 -0.63 -8.84
CA ASN A 378 13.36 -0.09 -8.18
C ASN A 378 13.59 1.32 -7.63
N ARG A 379 14.79 1.61 -7.10
CA ARG A 379 15.12 2.94 -6.58
C ARG A 379 15.31 3.99 -7.67
N ARG A 380 16.06 3.68 -8.73
CA ARG A 380 16.20 4.60 -9.89
C ARG A 380 14.87 4.88 -10.58
N ASP A 381 13.99 3.88 -10.65
CA ASP A 381 12.67 3.98 -11.25
C ASP A 381 11.64 4.73 -10.36
N GLY A 382 12.04 5.26 -9.20
CA GLY A 382 11.13 5.95 -8.27
C GLY A 382 10.11 5.06 -7.57
N LYS A 383 10.32 3.74 -7.54
CA LYS A 383 9.40 2.75 -6.94
C LYS A 383 9.63 2.52 -5.45
N CYS A 384 10.74 3.01 -4.89
CA CYS A 384 11.00 2.96 -3.45
C CYS A 384 10.30 4.12 -2.74
N PRO A 385 9.58 3.89 -1.64
CA PRO A 385 9.10 4.99 -0.80
C PRO A 385 10.29 5.77 -0.22
N LEU A 386 10.17 7.09 -0.21
CA LEU A 386 11.14 7.98 0.43
C LEU A 386 11.11 7.79 1.94
N THR A 387 12.29 7.78 2.57
CA THR A 387 12.39 7.81 4.03
C THR A 387 11.94 9.19 4.56
N PRO A 388 11.51 9.30 5.83
CA PRO A 388 11.21 10.59 6.45
C PRO A 388 12.42 11.55 6.41
N LEU A 389 13.65 11.02 6.51
CA LEU A 389 14.90 11.78 6.31
C LEU A 389 14.95 12.41 4.91
N GLU A 390 14.65 11.64 3.86
CA GLU A 390 14.69 12.15 2.47
C GLU A 390 13.65 13.23 2.22
N VAL A 391 12.44 13.06 2.77
CA VAL A 391 11.38 14.08 2.71
C VAL A 391 11.81 15.34 3.47
N GLY A 392 12.40 15.19 4.66
CA GLY A 392 12.93 16.32 5.43
C GLY A 392 14.05 17.08 4.70
N MET A 393 15.00 16.35 4.10
CA MET A 393 16.06 16.95 3.28
C MET A 393 15.50 17.67 2.06
N MET A 394 14.46 17.12 1.41
CA MET A 394 13.77 17.78 0.29
C MET A 394 13.12 19.08 0.75
N LEU A 395 12.38 19.09 1.86
CA LEU A 395 11.76 20.31 2.40
C LEU A 395 12.80 21.37 2.79
N ARG A 396 13.90 20.97 3.44
CA ARG A 396 15.02 21.87 3.74
C ARG A 396 15.67 22.40 2.47
N GLY A 397 15.78 21.56 1.44
CA GLY A 397 16.24 21.94 0.10
C GLY A 397 15.31 22.88 -0.65
N MET A 398 13.99 22.85 -0.37
CA MET A 398 13.05 23.86 -0.89
C MET A 398 13.19 25.20 -0.17
N GLY A 399 13.76 25.23 1.05
CA GLY A 399 13.97 26.45 1.83
C GLY A 399 13.10 26.58 3.08
N PHE A 400 12.34 25.54 3.44
CA PHE A 400 11.74 25.44 4.78
C PHE A 400 12.85 25.23 5.84
N ASP A 401 12.62 25.70 7.06
CA ASP A 401 13.60 25.65 8.15
C ASP A 401 12.98 25.14 9.47
N ASN A 402 13.73 25.19 10.56
CA ASN A 402 13.31 24.69 11.87
C ASN A 402 12.16 25.49 12.52
N THR A 403 11.81 26.66 11.97
CA THR A 403 10.62 27.44 12.38
C THR A 403 9.34 27.01 11.64
N THR A 404 9.48 26.17 10.60
CA THR A 404 8.35 25.64 9.85
C THR A 404 7.65 24.54 10.64
N SER A 405 6.39 24.77 11.02
CA SER A 405 5.52 23.73 11.58
C SER A 405 5.15 22.70 10.51
N LEU A 406 5.27 21.42 10.87
CA LEU A 406 5.13 20.29 9.94
C LEU A 406 4.08 19.30 10.44
N TYR A 407 2.95 19.18 9.75
CA TYR A 407 1.97 18.13 10.01
C TYR A 407 2.36 16.85 9.24
N VAL A 408 2.54 15.74 9.96
CA VAL A 408 2.84 14.43 9.39
C VAL A 408 1.62 13.53 9.48
N ALA A 409 1.10 13.15 8.31
CA ALA A 409 0.14 12.07 8.14
C ALA A 409 0.87 10.78 7.74
N SER A 410 0.70 9.71 8.49
CA SER A 410 1.22 8.38 8.15
C SER A 410 0.47 7.29 8.89
N GLY A 411 0.57 6.04 8.41
CA GLY A 411 0.39 4.88 9.27
C GLY A 411 1.59 4.68 10.22
N LYS A 412 1.75 3.45 10.72
CA LYS A 412 2.92 3.08 11.54
C LYS A 412 4.19 2.99 10.70
N ILE A 413 4.99 4.05 10.72
CA ILE A 413 6.31 4.11 10.07
C ILE A 413 7.17 2.91 10.50
N TYR A 414 7.77 2.22 9.53
CA TYR A 414 8.73 1.14 9.77
C TYR A 414 9.93 1.70 10.54
N ASN A 415 10.30 1.05 11.66
CA ASN A 415 11.40 1.48 12.54
C ASN A 415 11.37 2.99 12.83
N SER A 416 10.23 3.47 13.32
CA SER A 416 9.91 4.90 13.47
C SER A 416 10.96 5.69 14.27
N GLU A 417 11.50 5.13 15.36
CA GLU A 417 12.54 5.77 16.17
C GLU A 417 13.77 6.14 15.33
N LYS A 418 14.26 5.20 14.51
CA LYS A 418 15.39 5.44 13.60
C LYS A 418 15.04 6.45 12.51
N TYR A 419 13.94 6.22 11.80
CA TYR A 419 13.67 6.92 10.55
C TYR A 419 13.02 8.30 10.73
N MET A 420 12.30 8.54 11.83
CA MET A 420 11.70 9.85 12.14
C MET A 420 12.67 10.80 12.86
N ALA A 421 13.69 10.30 13.57
CA ALA A 421 14.60 11.17 14.34
C ALA A 421 15.28 12.26 13.48
N PRO A 422 15.82 11.99 12.28
CA PRO A 422 16.37 13.03 11.41
C PRO A 422 15.31 14.06 10.94
N LEU A 423 14.07 13.62 10.72
CA LEU A 423 12.98 14.53 10.33
C LEU A 423 12.61 15.48 11.48
N GLY A 424 12.44 14.96 12.69
CA GLY A 424 12.21 15.78 13.88
C GLY A 424 13.40 16.69 14.24
N GLN A 425 14.62 16.27 13.90
CA GLN A 425 15.83 17.10 14.06
C GLN A 425 15.84 18.30 13.08
N MET A 426 15.36 18.11 11.84
CA MET A 426 15.21 19.18 10.86
C MET A 426 13.99 20.10 11.14
N PHE A 427 12.91 19.52 11.65
CA PHE A 427 11.62 20.18 11.91
C PHE A 427 11.14 19.86 13.34
N PRO A 428 11.60 20.60 14.36
CA PRO A 428 11.24 20.36 15.76
C PRO A 428 9.76 20.69 16.05
N LEU A 429 9.12 21.50 15.21
CA LEU A 429 7.69 21.84 15.27
C LEU A 429 6.82 20.81 14.52
N LEU A 430 7.23 19.54 14.54
CA LEU A 430 6.50 18.44 13.93
C LEU A 430 5.31 18.03 14.79
N ALA A 431 4.15 17.88 14.17
CA ALA A 431 2.93 17.38 14.77
C ALA A 431 2.36 16.21 13.96
N THR A 432 1.86 15.19 14.66
CA THR A 432 1.04 14.11 14.09
C THR A 432 -0.40 14.23 14.58
N LYS A 433 -1.32 13.47 13.96
CA LYS A 433 -2.69 13.27 14.45
C LYS A 433 -2.72 12.95 15.95
N ASP A 434 -1.89 12.00 16.42
CA ASP A 434 -1.86 11.58 17.83
C ASP A 434 -1.25 12.64 18.79
N SER A 435 -0.59 13.69 18.27
CA SER A 435 -0.06 14.83 19.05
C SER A 435 -0.97 16.08 19.07
N LEU A 436 -2.09 16.00 18.34
CA LEU A 436 -3.05 17.09 18.14
C LEU A 436 -4.46 16.71 18.59
N ALA A 437 -4.84 15.44 18.45
CA ALA A 437 -6.09 14.90 18.96
C ALA A 437 -6.00 14.62 20.46
N LEU A 438 -7.13 14.72 21.15
CA LEU A 438 -7.30 14.23 22.51
C LEU A 438 -7.55 12.70 22.49
N PRO A 439 -7.15 11.95 23.54
CA PRO A 439 -7.39 10.50 23.62
C PRO A 439 -8.87 10.11 23.46
N GLU A 440 -9.79 10.94 23.96
CA GLU A 440 -11.24 10.76 23.95
C GLU A 440 -11.82 10.91 22.53
N GLU A 441 -11.31 11.88 21.76
CA GLU A 441 -11.68 12.09 20.36
C GLU A 441 -11.24 10.89 19.51
N LEU A 442 -10.01 10.42 19.72
CA LEU A 442 -9.51 9.21 19.03
C LEU A 442 -10.22 7.93 19.47
N ALA A 443 -10.81 7.89 20.67
CA ALA A 443 -11.52 6.71 21.16
C ALA A 443 -12.76 6.40 20.33
N GLN A 444 -13.45 7.41 19.78
CA GLN A 444 -14.63 7.24 18.92
C GLN A 444 -14.33 6.45 17.64
N PHE A 445 -13.08 6.49 17.15
CA PHE A 445 -12.63 5.79 15.94
C PHE A 445 -11.94 4.45 16.24
N LYS A 446 -11.72 4.12 17.51
CA LYS A 446 -11.24 2.79 17.91
C LYS A 446 -12.44 1.87 17.97
N MET A 447 -12.74 1.18 16.85
CA MET A 447 -13.79 0.15 16.84
C MET A 447 -13.62 -0.80 18.02
N GLY A 448 -14.66 -0.86 18.85
CA GLY A 448 -14.65 -1.63 20.08
C GLY A 448 -14.47 -3.12 19.79
N SER A 449 -13.51 -3.72 20.47
CA SER A 449 -13.48 -5.16 20.70
C SER A 449 -14.63 -5.52 21.66
N LEU A 450 -15.81 -5.79 21.10
CA LEU A 450 -16.93 -6.45 21.77
C LEU A 450 -17.05 -7.88 21.23
#